data_AF-A0A5C6DSA4-F1
#
_entry.id   AF-A0A5C6DSA4-F1
#
_cell.length_a   1.000
_cell.length_b   1.000
_cell.length_c   1.000
_cell.angle_alpha   90.00
_cell.angle_beta   90.00
_cell.angle_gamma   90.00
#
_symmetry.space_group_name_H-M   'P 1'
#
loop_
_entity.id
_entity.type
_entity.pdbx_description
1 polymer ?
#
loop_
_entity_poly.entity_id
_entity_poly.type
_entity_poly.pdbx_seq_one_letter_code
_entity_poly.pdbx_strand_id
1 'polypeptide(L)'
;MPNDGIRFTDVAQSQPITVDDFSDLTFTNEAGITVKLADIMSKDYLVLVITRGWNNGVCIYCVSQTSRWARRYEELAEYNAQLAVVFPVETQTDATHSSDLSSRIRKAPIDNDRIPFPILLDVNLAGVDQLGIRSQLAKPSTYIIDRKGRVRFAYVGESIADRPTVDSILSQLSQIVSSQ
;
A
#
# COMPACT_ATOMS: atom_id res chain seq x y z
N MET A 1 -31.50 0.03 15.93
CA MET A 1 -31.16 -0.20 14.52
C MET A 1 -31.28 -1.70 14.25
N PRO A 2 -31.96 -2.15 13.19
CA PRO A 2 -31.99 -3.57 12.85
C PRO A 2 -30.60 -4.00 12.40
N ASN A 3 -30.15 -5.14 12.91
CA ASN A 3 -28.93 -5.82 12.50
C ASN A 3 -29.25 -6.60 11.22
N ASP A 4 -28.91 -6.02 10.08
CA ASP A 4 -29.20 -6.47 8.72
C ASP A 4 -28.38 -7.69 8.28
N GLY A 5 -27.57 -8.29 9.16
CA GLY A 5 -27.01 -9.63 8.96
C GLY A 5 -25.97 -9.74 7.83
N ILE A 6 -25.67 -8.64 7.13
CA ILE A 6 -24.63 -8.60 6.11
C ILE A 6 -23.27 -8.51 6.81
N ARG A 7 -22.70 -9.68 7.09
CA ARG A 7 -21.26 -9.81 7.31
C ARG A 7 -20.61 -9.74 5.93
N PHE A 8 -19.97 -8.63 5.59
CA PHE A 8 -19.03 -8.59 4.47
C PHE A 8 -17.77 -9.39 4.90
N THR A 9 -17.86 -10.71 4.83
CA THR A 9 -16.80 -11.68 5.16
C THR A 9 -16.01 -12.12 3.96
N ASP A 10 -16.10 -11.44 2.82
CA ASP A 10 -15.24 -11.72 1.68
C ASP A 10 -13.84 -11.20 1.98
N VAL A 11 -13.10 -12.03 2.71
CA VAL A 11 -11.65 -11.94 2.83
C VAL A 11 -11.11 -12.15 1.41
N ALA A 12 -10.49 -11.12 0.86
CA ALA A 12 -9.84 -11.19 -0.44
C ALA A 12 -8.89 -12.38 -0.47
N GLN A 13 -8.96 -13.19 -1.54
CA GLN A 13 -8.06 -14.31 -1.75
C GLN A 13 -6.76 -13.82 -2.40
N SER A 14 -5.65 -14.50 -2.09
CA SER A 14 -4.39 -14.18 -2.75
C SER A 14 -4.46 -14.54 -4.23
N GLN A 15 -4.03 -13.61 -5.07
CA GLN A 15 -3.90 -13.80 -6.51
C GLN A 15 -2.51 -14.33 -6.85
N PRO A 16 -2.34 -15.02 -7.99
CA PRO A 16 -1.02 -15.38 -8.50
C PRO A 16 -0.24 -14.13 -8.89
N ILE A 17 1.07 -14.16 -8.67
CA ILE A 17 2.02 -13.09 -9.01
C ILE A 17 3.18 -13.65 -9.82
N THR A 18 3.81 -12.79 -10.61
CA THR A 18 4.96 -13.14 -11.46
C THR A 18 6.30 -12.97 -10.76
N VAL A 19 6.34 -12.18 -9.69
CA VAL A 19 7.52 -11.90 -8.88
C VAL A 19 7.18 -12.27 -7.44
N ASP A 20 7.96 -13.15 -6.82
CA ASP A 20 7.73 -13.64 -5.46
C ASP A 20 8.70 -13.07 -4.42
N ASP A 21 9.79 -12.44 -4.86
CA ASP A 21 10.73 -11.70 -4.02
C ASP A 21 10.72 -10.19 -4.32
N PHE A 22 10.36 -9.40 -3.32
CA PHE A 22 10.23 -7.95 -3.41
C PHE A 22 11.43 -7.20 -2.79
N SER A 23 12.45 -7.91 -2.30
CA SER A 23 13.58 -7.32 -1.58
C SER A 23 14.37 -6.31 -2.42
N ASP A 24 14.43 -6.50 -3.74
CA ASP A 24 15.14 -5.63 -4.68
C ASP A 24 14.31 -4.44 -5.21
N LEU A 25 13.05 -4.32 -4.81
CA LEU A 25 12.26 -3.13 -5.14
C LEU A 25 12.90 -1.89 -4.53
N THR A 26 12.96 -0.83 -5.32
CA THR A 26 13.47 0.48 -4.89
C THR A 26 12.42 1.54 -5.14
N PHE A 27 12.30 2.45 -4.18
CA PHE A 27 11.37 3.58 -4.23
C PHE A 27 12.09 4.85 -3.81
N THR A 28 11.40 5.98 -3.89
CA THR A 28 11.92 7.29 -3.46
C THR A 28 11.12 7.81 -2.28
N ASN A 29 11.76 8.29 -1.21
CA ASN A 29 11.05 8.91 -0.10
C ASN A 29 10.72 10.39 -0.34
N GLU A 30 10.02 11.03 0.60
CA GLU A 30 9.65 12.45 0.51
C GLU A 30 10.86 13.41 0.41
N ALA A 31 12.06 12.97 0.81
CA ALA A 31 13.29 13.75 0.70
C ALA A 31 14.02 13.54 -0.66
N GLY A 32 13.44 12.77 -1.58
CA GLY A 32 14.07 12.44 -2.86
C GLY A 32 15.18 11.39 -2.77
N ILE A 33 15.29 10.68 -1.64
CA ILE A 33 16.32 9.67 -1.41
C ILE A 33 15.77 8.30 -1.84
N THR A 34 16.59 7.54 -2.56
CA THR A 34 16.29 6.15 -2.92
C THR A 34 16.25 5.28 -1.65
N VAL A 35 15.20 4.48 -1.53
CA VAL A 35 14.96 3.53 -0.44
C VAL A 35 14.80 2.14 -1.04
N LYS A 36 15.65 1.19 -0.66
CA LYS A 36 15.42 -0.22 -0.97
C LYS A 36 14.35 -0.76 -0.03
N LEU A 37 13.40 -1.55 -0.55
CA LEU A 37 12.29 -2.05 0.26
C LEU A 37 12.77 -2.87 1.46
N ALA A 38 13.81 -3.69 1.26
CA ALA A 38 14.44 -4.46 2.33
C ALA A 38 14.92 -3.60 3.51
N ASP A 39 15.35 -2.36 3.27
CA ASP A 39 15.90 -1.48 4.32
C ASP A 39 14.82 -1.02 5.31
N ILE A 40 13.55 -1.01 4.89
CA ILE A 40 12.43 -0.62 5.75
C ILE A 40 11.69 -1.82 6.34
N MET A 41 12.01 -3.06 5.96
CA MET A 41 11.36 -4.29 6.46
C MET A 41 11.87 -4.68 7.85
N SER A 42 11.49 -3.87 8.85
CA SER A 42 11.95 -3.99 10.24
C SER A 42 11.13 -4.99 11.07
N LYS A 43 9.91 -5.30 10.63
CA LYS A 43 8.97 -6.23 11.29
C LYS A 43 8.89 -7.57 10.53
N ASP A 44 8.15 -8.53 11.07
CA ASP A 44 8.03 -9.86 10.46
C ASP A 44 7.28 -9.79 9.12
N TYR A 45 6.34 -8.86 9.03
CA TYR A 45 5.59 -8.59 7.80
C TYR A 45 5.56 -7.11 7.44
N LEU A 46 5.63 -6.84 6.15
CA LEU A 46 5.32 -5.56 5.55
C LEU A 46 4.05 -5.70 4.72
N VAL A 47 3.03 -4.91 5.06
CA VAL A 47 1.92 -4.60 4.17
C VAL A 47 2.40 -3.52 3.21
N LEU A 48 2.50 -3.82 1.93
CA LEU A 48 2.87 -2.87 0.88
C LEU A 48 1.64 -2.50 0.07
N VAL A 49 1.25 -1.24 0.09
CA VAL A 49 0.10 -0.73 -0.68
C VAL A 49 0.61 0.15 -1.81
N ILE A 50 0.44 -0.32 -3.05
CA ILE A 50 0.71 0.47 -4.25
C ILE A 50 -0.60 1.10 -4.70
N THR A 51 -0.66 2.43 -4.66
CA THR A 51 -1.84 3.16 -5.11
C THR A 51 -1.90 3.18 -6.64
N ARG A 52 -3.00 3.65 -7.22
CA ARG A 52 -3.07 3.90 -8.67
C ARG A 52 -1.96 4.83 -9.15
N GLY A 53 -1.53 5.79 -8.33
CA GLY A 53 -0.58 6.83 -8.68
C GLY A 53 -1.19 8.23 -8.78
N TRP A 54 -0.33 9.20 -9.05
CA TRP A 54 -0.66 10.62 -9.11
C TRP A 54 -0.48 11.16 -10.53
N ASN A 55 -1.57 11.65 -11.13
CA ASN A 55 -1.55 12.36 -12.41
C ASN A 55 -2.36 13.65 -12.28
N ASN A 56 -1.70 14.74 -11.90
CA ASN A 56 -2.25 16.11 -11.90
C ASN A 56 -3.50 16.37 -11.03
N GLY A 57 -3.71 15.61 -9.95
CA GLY A 57 -4.80 15.88 -9.01
C GLY A 57 -4.95 14.86 -7.87
N VAL A 58 -5.76 15.21 -6.87
CA VAL A 58 -6.01 14.37 -5.71
C VAL A 58 -6.84 13.15 -6.10
N CYS A 59 -6.20 12.00 -6.19
CA CYS A 59 -6.89 10.72 -6.21
C CYS A 59 -7.62 10.51 -4.87
N ILE A 60 -8.92 10.80 -4.81
CA ILE A 60 -9.76 10.66 -3.58
C ILE A 60 -9.70 9.22 -3.05
N TYR A 61 -9.67 8.24 -3.95
CA TYR A 61 -9.52 6.84 -3.57
C TYR A 61 -8.21 6.62 -2.81
N CYS A 62 -7.09 7.10 -3.34
CA CYS A 62 -5.77 6.94 -2.74
C CYS A 62 -5.74 7.58 -1.34
N VAL A 63 -6.23 8.81 -1.20
CA VAL A 63 -6.35 9.50 0.10
C VAL A 63 -7.25 8.74 1.09
N SER A 64 -8.40 8.24 0.61
CA SER A 64 -9.33 7.48 1.45
C SER A 64 -8.72 6.17 1.97
N GLN A 65 -7.94 5.47 1.15
CA GLN A 65 -7.25 4.23 1.55
C GLN A 65 -6.13 4.53 2.54
N THR A 66 -5.28 5.51 2.26
CA THR A 66 -4.22 5.95 3.17
C THR A 66 -4.78 6.36 4.53
N SER A 67 -5.90 7.09 4.54
CA SER A 67 -6.52 7.55 5.79
C SER A 67 -7.19 6.41 6.58
N ARG A 68 -7.78 5.41 5.91
CA ARG A 68 -8.30 4.20 6.57
C ARG A 68 -7.17 3.44 7.28
N TRP A 69 -6.02 3.31 6.61
CA TRP A 69 -4.84 2.70 7.21
C TRP A 69 -4.29 3.52 8.37
N ALA A 70 -4.22 4.86 8.26
CA ALA A 70 -3.73 5.71 9.34
C ALA A 70 -4.52 5.53 10.64
N ARG A 71 -5.85 5.44 10.57
CA ARG A 71 -6.71 5.22 11.74
C ARG A 71 -6.58 3.84 12.38
N ARG A 72 -6.14 2.86 11.60
CA ARG A 72 -6.12 1.43 11.98
C ARG A 72 -4.70 0.87 12.03
N TYR A 73 -3.70 1.75 12.01
CA TYR A 73 -2.31 1.36 11.90
C TYR A 73 -1.86 0.51 13.10
N GLU A 74 -2.35 0.86 14.30
CA GLU A 74 -2.00 0.16 15.54
C GLU A 74 -2.46 -1.30 15.55
N GLU A 75 -3.50 -1.66 14.78
CA GLU A 75 -3.98 -3.04 14.67
C GLU A 75 -2.96 -3.98 14.00
N LEU A 76 -1.98 -3.43 13.25
CA LEU A 76 -0.89 -4.23 12.68
C LEU A 76 0.10 -4.74 13.74
N ALA A 77 0.12 -4.13 14.93
CA ALA A 77 1.04 -4.51 15.99
C ALA A 77 0.80 -5.94 16.49
N GLU A 78 -0.44 -6.41 16.50
CA GLU A 78 -0.81 -7.77 16.91
C GLU A 78 -0.15 -8.86 16.06
N TYR A 79 0.19 -8.52 14.80
CA TYR A 79 0.79 -9.45 13.85
C TYR A 79 2.30 -9.23 13.67
N ASN A 80 2.91 -8.37 14.50
CA ASN A 80 4.26 -7.85 14.29
C ASN A 80 4.45 -7.41 12.82
N ALA A 81 3.50 -6.63 12.32
CA ALA A 81 3.47 -6.12 10.95
C ALA A 81 3.65 -4.60 10.92
N GLN A 82 4.10 -4.09 9.78
CA GLN A 82 4.19 -2.67 9.47
C GLN A 82 3.55 -2.38 8.10
N LEU A 83 3.39 -1.10 7.76
CA LEU A 83 2.79 -0.64 6.50
C LEU A 83 3.76 0.27 5.76
N ALA A 84 3.74 0.21 4.42
CA ALA A 84 4.28 1.24 3.55
C ALA A 84 3.28 1.51 2.41
N VAL A 85 3.13 2.77 2.03
CA VAL A 85 2.27 3.17 0.91
C VAL A 85 3.12 3.80 -0.19
N VAL A 86 2.95 3.32 -1.41
CA VAL A 86 3.68 3.75 -2.60
C VAL A 86 2.74 4.51 -3.53
N PHE A 87 3.18 5.66 -4.01
CA PHE A 87 2.53 6.47 -5.03
C PHE A 87 3.32 6.41 -6.34
N PRO A 88 2.82 5.69 -7.35
CA PRO A 88 3.38 5.74 -8.69
C PRO A 88 3.30 7.13 -9.32
N VAL A 89 4.40 7.58 -9.93
CA VAL A 89 4.51 8.85 -10.64
C VAL A 89 5.32 8.67 -11.94
N GLU A 90 4.92 9.36 -13.01
CA GLU A 90 5.56 9.17 -14.33
C GLU A 90 6.97 9.77 -14.38
N THR A 91 7.20 10.88 -13.67
CA THR A 91 8.47 11.60 -13.73
C THR A 91 8.99 12.03 -12.35
N GLN A 92 10.29 12.30 -12.28
CA GLN A 92 10.91 12.91 -11.10
C GLN A 92 10.36 14.32 -10.82
N THR A 93 9.91 15.04 -11.85
CA THR A 93 9.29 16.36 -11.67
C THR A 93 7.94 16.23 -10.96
N ASP A 94 7.13 15.22 -11.29
CA ASP A 94 5.91 14.91 -10.55
C ASP A 94 6.21 14.53 -9.09
N ALA A 95 7.34 13.88 -8.84
CA ALA A 95 7.84 13.60 -7.50
C ALA A 95 8.24 14.89 -6.74
N THR A 96 8.68 15.96 -7.40
CA THR A 96 8.94 17.24 -6.71
C THR A 96 7.66 17.97 -6.27
N HIS A 97 6.52 17.69 -6.93
CA HIS A 97 5.20 18.06 -6.44
C HIS A 97 4.70 17.16 -5.30
N SER A 98 5.50 16.20 -4.80
CA SER A 98 5.10 15.31 -3.70
C SER A 98 4.93 16.02 -2.36
N SER A 99 5.53 17.18 -2.14
CA SER A 99 5.22 18.02 -0.97
C SER A 99 3.75 18.50 -1.01
N ASP A 100 3.19 18.70 -2.20
CA ASP A 100 1.76 18.93 -2.41
C ASP A 100 0.96 17.63 -2.18
N LEU A 101 1.47 16.46 -2.59
CA LEU A 101 0.85 15.16 -2.31
C LEU A 101 0.76 14.88 -0.81
N SER A 102 1.89 14.92 -0.09
CA SER A 102 1.95 14.63 1.34
C SER A 102 1.13 15.66 2.13
N SER A 103 1.22 16.95 1.77
CA SER A 103 0.40 17.98 2.38
C SER A 103 -1.09 17.84 2.06
N ARG A 104 -1.49 17.36 0.87
CA ARG A 104 -2.91 17.12 0.52
C ARG A 104 -3.47 15.84 1.14
N ILE A 105 -2.66 14.79 1.30
CA ILE A 105 -3.06 13.62 2.09
C ILE A 105 -3.29 14.05 3.55
N ARG A 106 -2.44 14.93 4.09
CA ARG A 106 -2.56 15.49 5.44
C ARG A 106 -3.72 16.50 5.59
N LYS A 107 -3.99 17.32 4.56
CA LYS A 107 -5.07 18.33 4.49
C LYS A 107 -6.42 17.79 4.00
N ALA A 108 -6.54 16.49 3.75
CA ALA A 108 -7.82 15.88 3.44
C ALA A 108 -8.84 16.15 4.58
N PRO A 109 -10.16 16.01 4.36
CA PRO A 109 -11.21 16.32 5.36
C PRO A 109 -11.17 15.51 6.66
N ILE A 110 -10.11 14.71 6.85
CA ILE A 110 -9.87 13.84 7.97
C ILE A 110 -8.58 14.34 8.60
N ASP A 111 -8.63 14.73 9.88
CA ASP A 111 -7.45 15.02 10.70
C ASP A 111 -6.44 13.85 10.61
N ASN A 112 -5.44 14.00 9.74
CA ASN A 112 -4.34 13.06 9.55
C ASN A 112 -3.06 13.71 10.12
N ASP A 113 -3.13 14.26 11.34
CA ASP A 113 -1.99 14.97 11.97
C ASP A 113 -0.71 14.13 12.01
N ARG A 114 -0.83 12.79 11.97
CA ARG A 114 0.30 11.87 11.78
C ARG A 114 -0.10 10.68 10.91
N ILE A 115 0.48 10.58 9.71
CA ILE A 115 0.58 9.31 8.99
C ILE A 115 1.72 8.53 9.64
N PRO A 116 1.45 7.38 10.32
CA PRO A 116 2.44 6.70 11.15
C PRO A 116 3.34 5.71 10.37
N PHE A 117 3.27 5.76 9.04
CA PHE A 117 3.98 4.86 8.13
C PHE A 117 4.61 5.62 6.97
N PRO A 118 5.67 5.07 6.36
CA PRO A 118 6.32 5.69 5.22
C PRO A 118 5.38 5.83 4.02
N ILE A 119 5.40 7.02 3.42
CA ILE A 119 4.91 7.29 2.08
C ILE A 119 6.12 7.33 1.14
N LEU A 120 6.05 6.54 0.08
CA LEU A 120 7.10 6.38 -0.91
C LEU A 120 6.55 6.69 -2.30
N LEU A 121 7.45 6.96 -3.24
CA LEU A 121 7.15 7.24 -4.63
C LEU A 121 7.80 6.19 -5.51
N ASP A 122 7.04 5.68 -6.48
CA ASP A 122 7.58 4.84 -7.56
C ASP A 122 7.80 5.73 -8.78
N VAL A 123 9.00 6.31 -8.86
CA VAL A 123 9.37 7.27 -9.90
C VAL A 123 9.69 6.53 -11.19
N ASN A 124 9.17 7.06 -12.30
CA ASN A 124 9.25 6.44 -13.63
C ASN A 124 8.54 5.07 -13.68
N LEU A 125 7.70 4.75 -12.69
CA LEU A 125 6.91 3.52 -12.63
C LEU A 125 7.76 2.24 -12.66
N ALA A 126 9.01 2.31 -12.17
CA ALA A 126 9.96 1.21 -12.24
C ALA A 126 9.49 -0.02 -11.44
N GLY A 127 9.00 0.18 -10.22
CA GLY A 127 8.43 -0.88 -9.40
C GLY A 127 7.14 -1.44 -10.00
N VAL A 128 6.26 -0.56 -10.50
CA VAL A 128 5.04 -0.95 -11.20
C VAL A 128 5.31 -1.83 -12.41
N ASP A 129 6.31 -1.49 -13.23
CA ASP A 129 6.69 -2.25 -14.40
C ASP A 129 7.32 -3.59 -14.00
N GLN A 130 8.20 -3.61 -12.99
CA GLN A 130 8.80 -4.83 -12.45
C GLN A 130 7.73 -5.80 -11.91
N LEU A 131 6.68 -5.29 -11.28
CA LEU A 131 5.59 -6.08 -10.72
C LEU A 131 4.52 -6.47 -11.76
N GLY A 132 4.62 -5.99 -13.00
CA GLY A 132 3.64 -6.28 -14.05
C GLY A 132 2.25 -5.71 -13.79
N ILE A 133 2.14 -4.69 -12.95
CA ILE A 133 0.86 -4.09 -12.54
C ILE A 133 0.54 -2.79 -13.30
N ARG A 134 1.15 -2.61 -14.46
CA ARG A 134 0.96 -1.42 -15.30
C ARG A 134 -0.51 -1.23 -15.68
N SER A 135 -0.97 0.02 -15.61
CA SER A 135 -2.23 0.48 -16.16
C SER A 135 -1.97 1.86 -16.80
N GLN A 136 -2.85 2.85 -16.60
CA GLN A 136 -2.47 4.23 -16.90
C GLN A 136 -1.22 4.64 -16.11
N LEU A 137 -1.21 4.35 -14.81
CA LEU A 137 -0.04 4.41 -13.94
C LEU A 137 0.15 3.03 -13.33
N ALA A 138 -0.62 2.70 -12.29
CA ALA A 138 -0.66 1.35 -11.73
C ALA A 138 -2.10 0.84 -11.55
N LYS A 139 -2.25 -0.48 -11.59
CA LYS A 139 -3.36 -1.16 -10.91
C LYS A 139 -3.14 -1.00 -9.40
N PRO A 140 -4.15 -0.56 -8.62
CA PRO A 140 -4.02 -0.53 -7.17
C PRO A 140 -3.75 -1.93 -6.64
N SER A 141 -2.69 -2.08 -5.84
CA SER A 141 -2.27 -3.40 -5.36
C SER A 141 -1.91 -3.37 -3.88
N THR A 142 -2.15 -4.47 -3.20
CA THR A 142 -1.75 -4.68 -1.80
C THR A 142 -1.06 -6.03 -1.68
N TYR A 143 0.10 -6.04 -1.03
CA TYR A 143 0.87 -7.24 -0.77
C TYR A 143 1.15 -7.38 0.72
N ILE A 144 1.24 -8.62 1.21
CA ILE A 144 1.87 -8.94 2.48
C ILE A 144 3.19 -9.64 2.16
N ILE A 145 4.29 -9.08 2.65
CA ILE A 145 5.65 -9.53 2.37
C ILE A 145 6.28 -9.93 3.69
N ASP A 146 6.89 -11.12 3.77
CA ASP A 146 7.64 -11.52 4.96
C ASP A 146 9.03 -10.86 5.01
N ARG A 147 9.68 -10.88 6.16
CA ARG A 147 11.00 -10.26 6.37
C ARG A 147 12.11 -10.73 5.41
N LYS A 148 11.94 -11.85 4.71
CA LYS A 148 12.90 -12.35 3.71
C LYS A 148 12.63 -11.80 2.31
N GLY A 149 11.65 -10.91 2.14
CA GLY A 149 11.25 -10.38 0.83
C GLY A 149 10.16 -11.19 0.15
N ARG A 150 9.71 -12.32 0.73
CA ARG A 150 8.80 -13.24 0.05
C ARG A 150 7.36 -12.78 0.18
N VAL A 151 6.63 -12.77 -0.93
CA VAL A 151 5.20 -12.43 -0.92
C VAL A 151 4.37 -13.58 -0.34
N ARG A 152 3.59 -13.27 0.69
CA ARG A 152 2.69 -14.20 1.40
C ARG A 152 1.22 -14.00 1.03
N PHE A 153 0.89 -12.83 0.50
CA PHE A 153 -0.43 -12.51 -0.02
C PHE A 153 -0.27 -11.42 -1.09
N ALA A 154 -1.07 -11.51 -2.15
CA ALA A 154 -1.13 -10.51 -3.19
C ALA A 154 -2.58 -10.23 -3.60
N TYR A 155 -2.90 -8.95 -3.76
CA TYR A 155 -4.12 -8.49 -4.39
C TYR A 155 -3.79 -7.37 -5.37
N VAL A 156 -4.18 -7.55 -6.62
CA VAL A 156 -4.07 -6.59 -7.71
C VAL A 156 -5.48 -6.28 -8.19
N GLY A 157 -5.89 -5.03 -8.02
CA GLY A 157 -7.23 -4.58 -8.37
C GLY A 157 -7.47 -4.54 -9.88
N GLU A 158 -8.69 -4.84 -10.29
CA GLU A 158 -9.12 -4.80 -11.68
C GLU A 158 -9.60 -3.40 -12.12
N SER A 159 -9.96 -2.55 -11.15
CA SER A 159 -10.45 -1.19 -11.40
C SER A 159 -9.81 -0.15 -10.49
N ILE A 160 -10.06 1.13 -10.77
CA ILE A 160 -9.53 2.26 -9.99
C ILE A 160 -9.96 2.21 -8.51
N ALA A 161 -11.15 1.68 -8.22
CA ALA A 161 -11.71 1.60 -6.87
C ALA A 161 -11.48 0.23 -6.21
N ASP A 162 -11.06 -0.77 -6.99
CA ASP A 162 -10.90 -2.14 -6.54
C ASP A 162 -9.64 -2.31 -5.70
N ARG A 163 -9.85 -2.69 -4.45
CA ARG A 163 -8.82 -2.83 -3.42
C ARG A 163 -9.40 -3.55 -2.21
N PRO A 164 -8.57 -4.30 -1.48
CA PRO A 164 -9.03 -4.98 -0.28
C PRO A 164 -9.34 -3.96 0.82
N THR A 165 -10.29 -4.31 1.67
CA THR A 165 -10.56 -3.56 2.92
C THR A 165 -9.42 -3.78 3.92
N VAL A 166 -9.31 -2.91 4.92
CA VAL A 166 -8.35 -3.11 6.02
C VAL A 166 -8.66 -4.41 6.77
N ASP A 167 -9.94 -4.71 7.03
CA ASP A 167 -10.37 -5.97 7.68
C ASP A 167 -9.93 -7.21 6.90
N SER A 168 -10.02 -7.16 5.57
CA SER A 168 -9.55 -8.25 4.73
C SER A 168 -8.06 -8.49 4.86
N ILE A 169 -7.25 -7.42 4.95
CA ILE A 169 -5.79 -7.55 5.10
C ILE A 169 -5.42 -8.04 6.50
N LEU A 170 -6.07 -7.55 7.55
CA LEU A 170 -5.87 -8.05 8.91
C LEU A 170 -6.27 -9.52 9.04
N SER A 171 -7.37 -9.92 8.39
CA SER A 171 -7.79 -11.33 8.32
C SER A 171 -6.74 -12.20 7.62
N GLN A 172 -6.15 -11.72 6.53
CA GLN A 172 -5.06 -12.41 5.84
C GLN A 172 -3.80 -12.51 6.70
N LEU A 173 -3.41 -11.43 7.40
CA LEU A 173 -2.30 -11.47 8.37
C LEU A 173 -2.55 -12.51 9.46
N SER A 174 -3.76 -12.55 10.01
CA SER A 174 -4.13 -13.56 11.01
C SER A 174 -3.98 -14.99 10.47
N GLN A 175 -4.44 -15.27 9.25
CA GLN A 175 -4.31 -16.59 8.62
C GLN A 175 -2.84 -16.97 8.40
N ILE A 176 -2.02 -16.02 7.90
CA ILE A 176 -0.60 -16.23 7.64
C ILE A 176 0.14 -16.53 8.95
N VAL A 177 -0.11 -15.77 10.02
CA VAL A 177 0.54 -15.95 11.32
C VAL A 177 0.13 -17.28 11.96
N SER A 178 -1.15 -17.69 11.86
CA SER A 178 -1.62 -18.97 12.41
C SER A 178 -1.14 -20.20 11.62
N SER A 179 -0.62 -20.01 10.41
CA SER A 179 -0.11 -21.08 9.54
C SER A 179 1.40 -21.35 9.66
N GLN A 180 2.11 -20.59 10.51
CA GLN A 180 3.52 -20.82 10.83
C GLN A 180 3.66 -21.67 12.08
#